data_AF-A0A1V3PAM8-F1
#
_entry.id   AF-A0A1V3PAM8-F1
#
_cell.length_a   1.000
_cell.length_b   1.000
_cell.length_c   1.000
_cell.angle_alpha   90.00
_cell.angle_beta   90.00
_cell.angle_gamma   90.00
#
_symmetry.space_group_name_H-M   'P 1'
#
loop_
_entity.id
_entity.type
_entity.pdbx_description
1 polymer ?
#
loop_
_entity_poly.entity_id
_entity_poly.type
_entity_poly.pdbx_seq_one_letter_code
_entity_poly.pdbx_strand_id
1 'polypeptide(L)'
;MDQMHFDSKFRSRVLIALQKAIVENFQEHDWKEFGYATGHQDFIRSHKRLLRSLSWQDEDYGSCVFDFLEFLVSRDVTALYKMVEHQKLRPHLEKHALDVLSELGLSDAHVPALPLPQISASEVVRRALADAESLLASNGATSAVDRLHTALHGYLRSACADARIAVATDASITTLLKTLRTGHPSLKDLGVHSAELVKVLNSFGNIVDALNTLRNHASVAHANENLLEEDEALLVVNAVRTLFNYLVKKLG
;
A
#
# COMPACT_ATOMS: atom_id res chain seq x y z
N MET A 1 -24.16 -3.25 27.26
CA MET A 1 -24.05 -4.22 28.36
C MET A 1 -23.34 -5.43 27.80
N ASP A 2 -22.14 -5.71 28.30
CA ASP A 2 -21.17 -6.62 27.71
C ASP A 2 -21.67 -8.07 27.71
N GLN A 3 -21.86 -8.68 26.52
CA GLN A 3 -22.37 -10.06 26.38
C GLN A 3 -21.45 -11.10 27.05
N MET A 4 -20.19 -10.70 27.28
CA MET A 4 -19.14 -11.54 27.85
C MET A 4 -19.34 -11.94 29.31
N HIS A 5 -20.23 -11.25 30.05
CA HIS A 5 -20.51 -11.54 31.46
C HIS A 5 -21.59 -12.61 31.69
N PHE A 6 -22.43 -12.92 30.69
CA PHE A 6 -23.61 -13.78 30.90
C PHE A 6 -23.52 -15.15 30.22
N ASP A 7 -22.71 -15.31 29.16
CA ASP A 7 -22.56 -16.60 28.46
C ASP A 7 -21.19 -17.26 28.74
N SER A 8 -21.22 -18.30 29.59
CA SER A 8 -20.04 -19.09 29.93
C SER A 8 -19.42 -19.82 28.73
N LYS A 9 -20.24 -20.29 27.77
CA LYS A 9 -19.74 -20.99 26.58
C LYS A 9 -19.05 -20.03 25.61
N PHE A 10 -19.63 -18.85 25.41
CA PHE A 10 -19.02 -17.81 24.61
C PHE A 10 -17.68 -17.35 25.18
N ARG A 11 -17.64 -17.06 26.50
CA ARG A 11 -16.41 -16.72 27.21
C ARG A 11 -15.33 -17.80 27.01
N SER A 12 -15.66 -19.08 27.20
CA SER A 12 -14.69 -20.16 26.98
C SER A 12 -14.13 -20.19 25.56
N ARG A 13 -14.95 -19.94 24.53
CA ARG A 13 -14.47 -19.87 23.14
C ARG A 13 -13.51 -18.71 22.92
N VAL A 14 -13.80 -17.53 23.46
CA VAL A 14 -12.92 -16.36 23.37
C VAL A 14 -11.56 -16.64 24.02
N LEU A 15 -11.55 -17.20 25.23
CA LEU A 15 -10.31 -17.49 25.95
C LEU A 15 -9.46 -18.54 25.24
N ILE A 16 -10.09 -19.59 24.68
CA ILE A 16 -9.37 -20.62 23.91
C ILE A 16 -8.76 -20.01 22.64
N ALA A 17 -9.50 -19.16 21.92
CA ALA A 17 -9.02 -18.54 20.69
C ALA A 17 -7.83 -17.60 20.96
N LEU A 18 -7.94 -16.76 22.01
CA LEU A 18 -6.86 -15.87 22.43
C LEU A 18 -5.65 -16.66 22.93
N GLN A 19 -5.85 -17.70 23.74
CA GLN A 19 -4.75 -18.49 24.27
C GLN A 19 -3.91 -19.11 23.15
N LYS A 20 -4.56 -19.71 22.13
CA LYS A 20 -3.85 -20.26 20.98
C LYS A 20 -3.07 -19.20 20.22
N ALA A 21 -3.72 -18.05 19.95
CA ALA A 21 -3.08 -16.93 19.26
C ALA A 21 -1.84 -16.41 20.02
N ILE A 22 -1.94 -16.29 21.34
CA ILE A 22 -0.85 -15.81 22.21
C ILE A 22 0.29 -16.81 22.25
N VAL A 23 0.01 -18.10 22.44
CA VAL A 23 1.05 -19.14 22.49
C VAL A 23 1.86 -19.19 21.20
N GLU A 24 1.21 -18.97 20.06
CA GLU A 24 1.88 -19.00 18.75
C GLU A 24 2.63 -17.71 18.40
N ASN A 25 2.15 -16.54 18.84
CA ASN A 25 2.59 -15.25 18.27
C ASN A 25 3.24 -14.28 19.26
N PHE A 26 3.03 -14.43 20.58
CA PHE A 26 3.59 -13.50 21.57
C PHE A 26 5.02 -13.85 21.97
N GLN A 27 5.83 -12.80 22.14
CA GLN A 27 7.15 -12.83 22.73
C GLN A 27 7.18 -12.05 24.06
N GLU A 28 8.28 -12.14 24.81
CA GLU A 28 8.39 -11.47 26.12
C GLU A 28 8.18 -9.94 26.01
N HIS A 29 8.64 -9.31 24.92
CA HIS A 29 8.45 -7.87 24.72
C HIS A 29 6.97 -7.51 24.49
N ASP A 30 6.19 -8.36 23.82
CA ASP A 30 4.75 -8.14 23.59
C ASP A 30 3.97 -8.13 24.90
N TRP A 31 4.31 -9.05 25.82
CA TRP A 31 3.75 -9.05 27.17
C TRP A 31 4.04 -7.77 27.93
N LYS A 32 5.29 -7.27 27.85
CA LYS A 32 5.67 -6.02 28.52
C LYS A 32 4.93 -4.84 27.91
N GLU A 33 4.91 -4.72 26.58
CA GLU A 33 4.22 -3.65 25.86
C GLU A 33 2.73 -3.63 26.18
N PHE A 34 2.08 -4.80 26.09
CA PHE A 34 0.66 -4.94 26.45
C PHE A 34 0.41 -4.57 27.91
N GLY A 35 1.26 -5.02 28.83
CA GLY A 35 1.19 -4.68 30.24
C GLY A 35 1.23 -3.17 30.47
N TYR A 36 2.17 -2.46 29.86
CA TYR A 36 2.27 -1.01 29.95
C TYR A 36 1.08 -0.28 29.29
N ALA A 37 0.60 -0.76 28.14
CA ALA A 37 -0.52 -0.16 27.41
C ALA A 37 -1.88 -0.34 28.11
N THR A 38 -1.98 -1.32 29.00
CA THR A 38 -3.23 -1.65 29.73
C THR A 38 -3.15 -1.43 31.23
N GLY A 39 -1.98 -1.09 31.79
CA GLY A 39 -1.79 -0.92 33.23
C GLY A 39 -1.61 -2.23 34.02
N HIS A 40 -1.43 -3.36 33.34
CA HIS A 40 -1.30 -4.70 33.95
C HIS A 40 0.14 -5.20 34.08
N GLN A 41 1.13 -4.31 33.95
CA GLN A 41 2.54 -4.64 34.10
C GLN A 41 2.85 -5.36 35.42
N ASP A 42 2.17 -4.98 36.51
CA ASP A 42 2.44 -5.55 37.83
C ASP A 42 1.95 -7.00 37.95
N PHE A 43 0.79 -7.33 37.35
CA PHE A 43 0.34 -8.72 37.26
C PHE A 43 1.33 -9.54 36.44
N ILE A 44 1.69 -9.08 35.25
CA ILE A 44 2.58 -9.81 34.32
C ILE A 44 3.95 -10.06 34.96
N ARG A 45 4.50 -9.08 35.68
CA ARG A 45 5.80 -9.20 36.37
C ARG A 45 5.73 -10.07 37.62
N SER A 46 4.63 -10.01 38.36
CA SER A 46 4.47 -10.79 39.60
C SER A 46 3.98 -12.21 39.34
N HIS A 47 3.50 -12.52 38.13
CA HIS A 47 3.07 -13.87 37.76
C HIS A 47 4.26 -14.82 37.82
N LYS A 48 4.16 -15.83 38.69
CA LYS A 48 5.28 -16.73 39.05
C LYS A 48 5.92 -17.44 37.86
N ARG A 49 5.15 -17.66 36.80
CA ARG A 49 5.51 -18.56 35.68
C ARG A 49 5.37 -17.95 34.29
N LEU A 50 4.65 -16.83 34.10
CA LEU A 50 4.20 -16.43 32.76
C LEU A 50 5.37 -16.16 31.79
N LEU A 51 6.26 -15.24 32.16
CA LEU A 51 7.42 -14.91 31.33
C LEU A 51 8.51 -15.98 31.36
N ARG A 52 8.62 -16.72 32.47
CA ARG A 52 9.60 -17.81 32.59
C ARG A 52 9.27 -18.98 31.69
N SER A 53 8.02 -19.47 31.74
CA SER A 53 7.54 -20.57 30.92
C SER A 53 7.60 -20.23 29.43
N LEU A 54 7.33 -18.96 29.06
CA LEU A 54 7.57 -18.48 27.69
C LEU A 54 9.05 -18.56 27.30
N SER A 55 9.94 -18.03 28.14
CA SER A 55 11.39 -17.99 27.87
C SER A 55 11.98 -19.39 27.73
N TRP A 56 11.50 -20.36 28.51
CA TRP A 56 12.02 -21.72 28.56
C TRP A 56 11.22 -22.70 27.69
N GLN A 57 10.16 -22.21 27.02
CA GLN A 57 9.23 -23.03 26.22
C GLN A 57 8.63 -24.20 27.04
N ASP A 58 8.32 -23.93 28.31
CA ASP A 58 7.72 -24.93 29.20
C ASP A 58 6.30 -25.29 28.73
N GLU A 59 5.92 -26.56 28.89
CA GLU A 59 4.60 -27.08 28.51
C GLU A 59 3.45 -26.36 29.24
N ASP A 60 3.71 -25.83 30.44
CA ASP A 60 2.74 -25.11 31.27
C ASP A 60 2.48 -23.66 30.84
N TYR A 61 3.19 -23.13 29.82
CA TYR A 61 3.01 -21.76 29.36
C TYR A 61 1.56 -21.49 28.94
N GLY A 62 0.93 -22.44 28.24
CA GLY A 62 -0.47 -22.30 27.83
C GLY A 62 -1.43 -22.11 29.00
N SER A 63 -1.20 -22.79 30.13
CA SER A 63 -1.97 -22.61 31.36
C SER A 63 -1.73 -21.23 31.99
N CYS A 64 -0.48 -20.74 31.99
CA CYS A 64 -0.18 -19.40 32.48
C CYS A 64 -0.89 -18.30 31.66
N VAL A 65 -1.04 -18.50 30.35
CA VAL A 65 -1.81 -17.59 29.50
C VAL A 65 -3.29 -17.59 29.91
N PHE A 66 -3.87 -18.75 30.21
CA PHE A 66 -5.25 -18.81 30.72
C PHE A 66 -5.42 -18.07 32.05
N ASP A 67 -4.50 -18.23 33.00
CA ASP A 67 -4.55 -17.52 34.28
C ASP A 67 -4.63 -15.99 34.08
N PHE A 68 -3.86 -15.46 33.12
CA PHE A 68 -3.90 -14.05 32.76
C PHE A 68 -5.23 -13.64 32.09
N LEU A 69 -5.70 -14.44 31.13
CA LEU A 69 -6.94 -14.15 30.42
C LEU A 69 -8.17 -14.20 31.35
N GLU A 70 -8.20 -15.14 32.30
CA GLU A 70 -9.24 -15.22 33.34
C GLU A 70 -9.18 -14.02 34.29
N PHE A 71 -7.98 -13.57 34.64
CA PHE A 71 -7.80 -12.31 35.38
C PHE A 71 -8.38 -11.13 34.60
N LEU A 72 -8.11 -10.99 33.30
CA LEU A 72 -8.68 -9.91 32.49
C LEU A 72 -10.21 -9.98 32.41
N VAL A 73 -10.79 -11.15 32.13
CA VAL A 73 -12.26 -11.27 32.08
C VAL A 73 -12.92 -10.88 33.41
N SER A 74 -12.26 -11.19 34.54
CA SER A 74 -12.82 -10.91 35.87
C SER A 74 -12.58 -9.47 36.36
N ARG A 75 -11.55 -8.79 35.86
CA ARG A 75 -11.10 -7.48 36.40
C ARG A 75 -11.09 -6.34 35.39
N ASP A 76 -10.82 -6.62 34.12
CA ASP A 76 -10.74 -5.62 33.06
C ASP A 76 -11.05 -6.22 31.67
N VAL A 77 -12.33 -6.24 31.33
CA VAL A 77 -12.81 -6.68 30.01
C VAL A 77 -12.35 -5.74 28.90
N THR A 78 -12.06 -4.46 29.19
CA THR A 78 -11.57 -3.51 28.19
C THR A 78 -10.16 -3.90 27.72
N ALA A 79 -9.29 -4.30 28.65
CA ALA A 79 -7.98 -4.84 28.30
C ALA A 79 -8.08 -6.13 27.48
N LEU A 80 -9.11 -6.95 27.71
CA LEU A 80 -9.35 -8.15 26.91
C LEU A 80 -9.72 -7.82 25.46
N TYR A 81 -10.60 -6.82 25.24
CA TYR A 81 -10.88 -6.32 23.88
C TYR A 81 -9.60 -5.82 23.19
N LYS A 82 -8.72 -5.12 23.93
CA LYS A 82 -7.40 -4.72 23.40
C LYS A 82 -6.52 -5.92 23.02
N MET A 83 -6.63 -7.08 23.67
CA MET A 83 -5.95 -8.31 23.22
C MET A 83 -6.56 -8.84 21.92
N VAL A 84 -7.89 -8.85 21.80
CA VAL A 84 -8.58 -9.30 20.58
C VAL A 84 -8.18 -8.45 19.37
N GLU A 85 -7.98 -7.14 19.57
CA GLU A 85 -7.55 -6.19 18.53
C GLU A 85 -6.04 -6.13 18.33
N HIS A 86 -5.25 -6.84 19.14
CA HIS A 86 -3.79 -6.74 19.07
C HIS A 86 -3.27 -7.19 17.69
N GLN A 87 -2.39 -6.38 17.08
CA GLN A 87 -1.88 -6.58 15.70
C GLN A 87 -1.30 -7.97 15.41
N LYS A 88 -0.73 -8.65 16.42
CA LYS A 88 -0.19 -10.02 16.30
C LYS A 88 -1.22 -11.13 16.54
N LEU A 89 -2.31 -10.85 17.23
CA LEU A 89 -3.33 -11.85 17.60
C LEU A 89 -4.50 -11.81 16.62
N ARG A 90 -4.87 -10.61 16.17
CA ARG A 90 -5.98 -10.37 15.27
C ARG A 90 -5.94 -11.23 14.00
N PRO A 91 -4.81 -11.35 13.26
CA PRO A 91 -4.76 -12.18 12.05
C PRO A 91 -4.99 -13.67 12.33
N HIS A 92 -4.50 -14.17 13.48
CA HIS A 92 -4.71 -15.55 13.88
C HIS A 92 -6.20 -15.79 14.24
N LEU A 93 -6.83 -14.86 14.96
CA LEU A 93 -8.26 -14.93 15.29
C LEU A 93 -9.14 -14.87 14.04
N GLU A 94 -8.81 -14.01 13.07
CA GLU A 94 -9.54 -13.93 11.79
C GLU A 94 -9.47 -15.23 11.00
N LYS A 95 -8.31 -15.91 11.04
CA LYS A 95 -8.09 -17.17 10.33
C LYS A 95 -8.75 -18.38 11.01
N HIS A 96 -8.78 -18.41 12.34
CA HIS A 96 -9.12 -19.63 13.10
C HIS A 96 -10.36 -19.51 14.00
N ALA A 97 -10.89 -18.31 14.22
CA ALA A 97 -12.00 -18.04 15.16
C ALA A 97 -12.89 -16.87 14.69
N LEU A 98 -13.26 -16.86 13.40
CA LEU A 98 -14.08 -15.80 12.81
C LEU A 98 -15.49 -15.70 13.43
N ASP A 99 -16.04 -16.82 13.89
CA ASP A 99 -17.29 -16.89 14.65
C ASP A 99 -17.21 -16.07 15.95
N VAL A 100 -16.10 -16.21 16.68
CA VAL A 100 -15.85 -15.46 17.92
C VAL A 100 -15.77 -13.95 17.67
N LEU A 101 -15.07 -13.53 16.61
CA LEU A 101 -14.97 -12.11 16.25
C LEU A 101 -16.31 -11.51 15.83
N SER A 102 -17.13 -12.31 15.14
CA SER A 102 -18.47 -11.90 14.70
C SER A 102 -19.42 -11.71 15.86
N GLU A 103 -19.38 -12.62 16.83
CA GLU A 103 -20.19 -12.52 18.05
C GLU A 103 -19.73 -11.37 18.97
N LEU A 104 -18.44 -11.00 18.97
CA LEU A 104 -17.94 -9.81 19.67
C LEU A 104 -18.34 -8.48 18.99
N GLY A 105 -19.04 -8.51 17.85
CA GLY A 105 -19.35 -7.31 17.06
C GLY A 105 -18.12 -6.67 16.42
N LEU A 106 -17.01 -7.40 16.37
CA LEU A 106 -15.74 -6.97 15.78
C LEU A 106 -15.59 -7.50 14.34
N SER A 107 -16.67 -7.94 13.71
CA SER A 107 -16.75 -8.34 12.30
C SER A 107 -16.90 -7.16 11.36
N ASP A 108 -16.41 -5.97 11.73
CA ASP A 108 -16.07 -5.00 10.69
C ASP A 108 -15.02 -5.68 9.82
N ALA A 109 -15.45 -6.01 8.61
CA ALA A 109 -14.69 -6.73 7.62
C ALA A 109 -13.29 -6.11 7.57
N HIS A 110 -12.32 -6.82 8.14
CA HIS A 110 -10.95 -6.66 7.71
C HIS A 110 -11.00 -7.17 6.27
N VAL A 111 -11.25 -6.25 5.33
CA VAL A 111 -10.86 -6.45 3.94
C VAL A 111 -9.43 -6.92 4.08
N PRO A 112 -9.14 -8.19 3.75
CA PRO A 112 -7.78 -8.65 3.85
C PRO A 112 -6.99 -7.61 3.09
N ALA A 113 -5.87 -7.15 3.63
CA ALA A 113 -4.81 -6.70 2.76
C ALA A 113 -4.40 -7.94 1.94
N LEU A 114 -5.26 -8.36 0.99
CA LEU A 114 -4.84 -8.94 -0.25
C LEU A 114 -3.67 -8.05 -0.63
N PRO A 115 -2.47 -8.61 -0.87
CA PRO A 115 -1.38 -7.80 -1.38
C PRO A 115 -2.00 -6.97 -2.48
N LEU A 116 -2.08 -5.64 -2.27
CA LEU A 116 -2.71 -4.75 -3.24
C LEU A 116 -2.11 -5.22 -4.55
N PRO A 117 -2.92 -5.68 -5.54
CA PRO A 117 -2.35 -6.22 -6.77
C PRO A 117 -1.31 -5.20 -7.17
N GLN A 118 -0.02 -5.57 -7.16
CA GLN A 118 1.04 -4.58 -7.36
C GLN A 118 0.76 -4.02 -8.73
N ILE A 119 0.12 -2.86 -8.77
CA ILE A 119 -0.43 -2.31 -9.98
C ILE A 119 0.82 -2.00 -10.78
N SER A 120 1.04 -2.75 -11.85
CA SER A 120 2.21 -2.52 -12.70
C SER A 120 2.24 -1.05 -13.08
N ALA A 121 3.43 -0.46 -13.23
CA ALA A 121 3.53 0.94 -13.61
C ALA A 121 2.78 1.23 -14.93
N SER A 122 2.70 0.23 -15.82
CA SER A 122 1.87 0.27 -17.03
C SER A 122 0.38 0.42 -16.73
N GLU A 123 -0.14 -0.31 -15.74
CA GLU A 123 -1.54 -0.21 -15.34
C GLU A 123 -1.85 1.14 -14.66
N VAL A 124 -0.90 1.72 -13.92
CA VAL A 124 -1.02 3.09 -13.39
C VAL A 124 -1.20 4.11 -14.52
N VAL A 125 -0.43 3.99 -15.61
CA VAL A 125 -0.56 4.89 -16.78
C VAL A 125 -1.88 4.65 -17.54
N ARG A 126 -2.33 3.40 -17.69
CA ARG A 126 -3.63 3.11 -18.32
C ARG A 126 -4.79 3.75 -17.56
N ARG A 127 -4.76 3.68 -16.23
CA ARG A 127 -5.75 4.36 -15.39
C ARG A 127 -5.65 5.87 -15.52
N ALA A 128 -4.45 6.44 -15.51
CA ALA A 128 -4.25 7.87 -15.71
C ALA A 128 -4.76 8.36 -17.09
N LEU A 129 -4.66 7.53 -18.13
CA LEU A 129 -5.23 7.82 -19.44
C LEU A 129 -6.77 7.82 -19.43
N ALA A 130 -7.40 6.88 -18.71
CA ALA A 130 -8.85 6.86 -18.54
C ALA A 130 -9.34 8.05 -17.67
N ASP A 131 -8.62 8.34 -16.58
CA ASP A 131 -8.87 9.51 -15.72
C ASP A 131 -8.79 10.79 -16.54
N ALA A 132 -7.75 10.94 -17.40
CA ALA A 132 -7.57 12.09 -18.25
C ALA A 132 -8.73 12.30 -19.23
N GLU A 133 -9.23 11.24 -19.87
CA GLU A 133 -10.43 11.33 -20.72
C GLU A 133 -11.67 11.81 -19.96
N SER A 134 -11.89 11.28 -18.76
CA SER A 134 -13.02 11.71 -17.91
C SER A 134 -12.88 13.17 -17.46
N LEU A 135 -11.65 13.63 -17.19
CA LEU A 135 -11.38 14.99 -16.75
C LEU A 135 -11.57 16.00 -17.88
N LEU A 136 -11.23 15.65 -19.13
CA LEU A 136 -11.49 16.50 -20.28
C LEU A 136 -12.98 16.79 -20.45
N ALA A 137 -13.83 15.78 -20.27
CA ALA A 137 -15.29 15.93 -20.35
C ALA A 137 -15.88 16.83 -19.24
N SER A 138 -15.14 17.11 -18.17
CA SER A 138 -15.58 17.91 -17.02
C SER A 138 -14.77 19.20 -16.83
N ASN A 139 -14.19 19.74 -17.90
CA ASN A 139 -13.40 20.98 -17.87
C ASN A 139 -12.14 20.91 -16.97
N GLY A 140 -11.55 19.71 -16.86
CA GLY A 140 -10.40 19.38 -16.02
C GLY A 140 -9.09 19.17 -16.80
N ALA A 141 -8.88 19.92 -17.89
CA ALA A 141 -7.72 19.80 -18.79
C ALA A 141 -6.37 19.80 -18.06
N THR A 142 -6.17 20.72 -17.12
CA THR A 142 -4.96 20.79 -16.29
C THR A 142 -4.74 19.52 -15.48
N SER A 143 -5.79 19.08 -14.79
CA SER A 143 -5.75 17.91 -13.92
C SER A 143 -5.46 16.65 -14.75
N ALA A 144 -5.96 16.58 -15.99
CA ALA A 144 -5.67 15.51 -16.92
C ALA A 144 -4.17 15.45 -17.26
N VAL A 145 -3.55 16.61 -17.58
CA VAL A 145 -2.11 16.70 -17.89
C VAL A 145 -1.24 16.35 -16.67
N ASP A 146 -1.58 16.86 -15.48
CA ASP A 146 -0.85 16.55 -14.25
C ASP A 146 -0.89 15.04 -13.92
N ARG A 147 -2.07 14.42 -14.03
CA ARG A 147 -2.27 13.00 -13.78
C ARG A 147 -1.44 12.14 -14.74
N LEU A 148 -1.41 12.50 -16.02
CA LEU A 148 -0.60 11.82 -17.02
C LEU A 148 0.90 11.99 -16.80
N HIS A 149 1.33 13.22 -16.49
CA HIS A 149 2.74 13.48 -16.20
C HIS A 149 3.22 12.62 -15.03
N THR A 150 2.48 12.61 -13.93
CA THR A 150 2.82 11.83 -12.71
C THR A 150 2.88 10.33 -12.99
N ALA A 151 1.89 9.79 -13.72
CA ALA A 151 1.87 8.38 -14.05
C ALA A 151 3.00 7.99 -15.02
N LEU A 152 3.25 8.79 -16.05
CA LEU A 152 4.31 8.52 -17.03
C LEU A 152 5.69 8.60 -16.39
N HIS A 153 5.92 9.54 -15.46
CA HIS A 153 7.16 9.64 -14.69
C HIS A 153 7.43 8.36 -13.88
N GLY A 154 6.42 7.87 -13.15
CA GLY A 154 6.49 6.61 -12.42
C GLY A 154 6.80 5.41 -13.31
N TYR A 155 6.14 5.33 -14.48
CA TYR A 155 6.40 4.29 -15.48
C TYR A 155 7.83 4.31 -16.01
N LEU A 156 8.35 5.48 -16.44
CA LEU A 156 9.70 5.58 -16.97
C LEU A 156 10.76 5.22 -15.91
N ARG A 157 10.53 5.59 -14.65
CA ARG A 157 11.40 5.20 -13.53
C ARG A 157 11.37 3.68 -13.30
N SER A 158 10.19 3.06 -13.32
CA SER A 158 10.05 1.60 -13.22
C SER A 158 10.78 0.90 -14.36
N ALA A 159 10.56 1.34 -15.60
CA ALA A 159 11.21 0.77 -16.78
C ALA A 159 12.75 0.88 -16.74
N CYS A 160 13.29 1.99 -16.20
CA CYS A 160 14.74 2.10 -15.96
C CYS A 160 15.21 1.10 -14.90
N ALA A 161 14.47 0.93 -13.81
CA ALA A 161 14.80 -0.02 -12.74
C ALA A 161 14.76 -1.48 -13.23
N ASP A 162 13.73 -1.86 -14.00
CA ASP A 162 13.57 -3.19 -14.58
C ASP A 162 14.74 -3.54 -15.52
N ALA A 163 15.24 -2.54 -16.26
CA ALA A 163 16.41 -2.66 -17.13
C ALA A 163 17.76 -2.45 -16.41
N ARG A 164 17.75 -2.27 -15.08
CA ARG A 164 18.95 -1.99 -14.26
C ARG A 164 19.75 -0.76 -14.69
N ILE A 165 19.05 0.27 -15.18
CA ILE A 165 19.62 1.55 -15.57
C ILE A 165 19.56 2.51 -14.37
N ALA A 166 20.72 2.94 -13.89
CA ALA A 166 20.80 3.87 -12.76
C ALA A 166 20.27 5.26 -13.15
N VAL A 167 19.36 5.79 -12.33
CA VAL A 167 18.77 7.13 -12.50
C VAL A 167 18.77 7.88 -11.16
N ALA A 168 18.97 9.19 -11.19
CA ALA A 168 18.93 10.02 -9.99
C ALA A 168 17.53 10.00 -9.34
N THR A 169 17.46 10.19 -8.02
CA THR A 169 16.20 10.18 -7.26
C THR A 169 15.25 11.31 -7.66
N ASP A 170 15.77 12.41 -8.15
CA ASP A 170 15.08 13.63 -8.59
C ASP A 170 15.05 13.80 -10.12
N ALA A 171 15.42 12.76 -10.88
CA ALA A 171 15.45 12.81 -12.34
C ALA A 171 14.11 13.26 -12.94
N SER A 172 14.15 14.26 -13.83
CA SER A 172 12.99 14.74 -14.57
C SER A 172 12.44 13.70 -15.55
N ILE A 173 11.18 13.84 -15.95
CA ILE A 173 10.54 12.94 -16.92
C ILE A 173 11.32 12.86 -18.25
N THR A 174 11.84 14.00 -18.72
CA THR A 174 12.68 14.12 -19.92
C THR A 174 14.01 13.38 -19.76
N THR A 175 14.64 13.50 -18.59
CA THR A 175 15.89 12.80 -18.26
C THR A 175 15.68 11.30 -18.20
N LEU A 176 14.59 10.84 -17.59
CA LEU A 176 14.22 9.43 -17.52
C LEU A 176 14.01 8.85 -18.93
N LEU A 177 13.21 9.50 -19.78
CA LEU A 177 12.96 9.04 -21.15
C LEU A 177 14.26 8.98 -21.98
N LYS A 178 15.10 10.01 -21.89
CA LYS A 178 16.40 10.03 -22.57
C LYS A 178 17.28 8.87 -22.11
N THR A 179 17.39 8.68 -20.79
CA THR A 179 18.24 7.65 -20.19
C THR A 179 17.77 6.25 -20.57
N LEU A 180 16.46 6.01 -20.51
CA LEU A 180 15.83 4.77 -20.95
C LEU A 180 16.11 4.51 -22.44
N ARG A 181 15.92 5.50 -23.31
CA ARG A 181 16.17 5.36 -24.76
C ARG A 181 17.62 4.98 -25.06
N THR A 182 18.58 5.59 -24.38
CA THR A 182 20.01 5.36 -24.65
C THR A 182 20.57 4.12 -23.94
N GLY A 183 19.96 3.72 -22.83
CA GLY A 183 20.44 2.62 -21.98
C GLY A 183 19.74 1.29 -22.23
N HIS A 184 18.50 1.28 -22.71
CA HIS A 184 17.73 0.05 -22.88
C HIS A 184 18.13 -0.70 -24.16
N PRO A 185 18.44 -2.02 -24.10
CA PRO A 185 18.85 -2.80 -25.28
C PRO A 185 17.86 -2.69 -26.46
N SER A 186 16.55 -2.83 -26.18
CA SER A 186 15.50 -2.73 -27.20
C SER A 186 15.33 -1.35 -27.82
N LEU A 187 15.85 -0.27 -27.21
CA LEU A 187 15.69 1.11 -27.70
C LEU A 187 16.98 1.70 -28.28
N LYS A 188 18.13 1.10 -27.96
CA LYS A 188 19.44 1.56 -28.43
C LYS A 188 19.66 1.25 -29.92
N ASP A 189 19.17 0.10 -30.38
CA ASP A 189 19.21 -0.31 -31.78
C ASP A 189 17.79 -0.61 -32.28
N LEU A 190 17.30 0.22 -33.20
CA LEU A 190 15.96 0.11 -33.78
C LEU A 190 16.00 -0.48 -35.21
N GLY A 191 17.13 -1.09 -35.59
CA GLY A 191 17.32 -1.74 -36.89
C GLY A 191 17.66 -0.75 -38.02
N VAL A 192 17.29 -1.14 -39.24
CA VAL A 192 17.70 -0.44 -40.48
C VAL A 192 17.30 1.04 -40.51
N HIS A 193 16.21 1.41 -39.85
CA HIS A 193 15.68 2.79 -39.78
C HIS A 193 15.95 3.46 -38.43
N SER A 194 17.01 3.06 -37.72
CA SER A 194 17.26 3.55 -36.37
C SER A 194 17.48 5.07 -36.33
N ALA A 195 18.08 5.67 -37.35
CA ALA A 195 18.29 7.11 -37.40
C ALA A 195 16.96 7.89 -37.43
N GLU A 196 16.02 7.43 -38.25
CA GLU A 196 14.69 8.04 -38.41
C GLU A 196 13.84 7.83 -37.15
N LEU A 197 13.84 6.62 -36.59
CA LEU A 197 13.07 6.31 -35.39
C LEU A 197 13.61 7.03 -34.16
N VAL A 198 14.93 7.23 -34.05
CA VAL A 198 15.52 8.06 -32.99
C VAL A 198 15.07 9.51 -33.11
N LYS A 199 14.94 10.07 -34.33
CA LYS A 199 14.36 11.42 -34.52
C LYS A 199 12.93 11.48 -34.02
N VAL A 200 12.08 10.50 -34.36
CA VAL A 200 10.70 10.41 -33.87
C VAL A 200 10.65 10.36 -32.35
N LEU A 201 11.46 9.52 -31.71
CA LEU A 201 11.51 9.40 -30.25
C LEU A 201 12.01 10.68 -29.57
N ASN A 202 12.97 11.38 -30.17
CA ASN A 202 13.43 12.67 -29.66
C ASN A 202 12.33 13.74 -29.76
N SER A 203 11.51 13.73 -30.82
CA SER A 203 10.33 14.62 -30.92
C SER A 203 9.33 14.34 -29.80
N PHE A 204 9.07 13.08 -29.47
CA PHE A 204 8.28 12.73 -28.29
C PHE A 204 8.93 13.18 -26.98
N GLY A 205 10.27 13.16 -26.90
CA GLY A 205 11.01 13.74 -25.77
C GLY A 205 10.71 15.23 -25.58
N ASN A 206 10.64 16.00 -26.66
CA ASN A 206 10.28 17.42 -26.60
C ASN A 206 8.82 17.63 -26.18
N ILE A 207 7.89 16.78 -26.65
CA ILE A 207 6.49 16.83 -26.22
C ILE A 207 6.37 16.55 -24.71
N VAL A 208 7.06 15.51 -24.23
CA VAL A 208 7.09 15.15 -22.81
C VAL A 208 7.70 16.27 -21.95
N ASP A 209 8.72 16.96 -22.46
CA ASP A 209 9.31 18.12 -21.78
C ASP A 209 8.33 19.28 -21.66
N ALA A 210 7.57 19.57 -22.73
CA ALA A 210 6.55 20.62 -22.74
C ALA A 210 5.42 20.38 -21.71
N LEU A 211 5.18 19.13 -21.30
CA LEU A 211 4.24 18.82 -20.21
C LEU A 211 4.60 19.53 -18.90
N ASN A 212 5.88 19.76 -18.62
CA ASN A 212 6.30 20.47 -17.41
C ASN A 212 5.75 21.89 -17.41
N THR A 213 5.83 22.59 -18.54
CA THR A 213 5.29 23.94 -18.71
C THR A 213 3.78 23.93 -18.67
N LEU A 214 3.13 23.02 -19.39
CA LEU A 214 1.66 22.91 -19.43
C LEU A 214 1.07 22.61 -18.04
N ARG A 215 1.72 21.75 -17.25
CA ARG A 215 1.35 21.50 -15.86
C ARG A 215 1.52 22.73 -14.97
N ASN A 216 2.66 23.42 -15.10
CA ASN A 216 3.02 24.55 -14.22
C ASN A 216 2.23 25.83 -14.55
N HIS A 217 1.96 26.11 -15.82
CA HIS A 217 1.23 27.31 -16.27
C HIS A 217 -0.29 27.23 -16.04
N ALA A 218 -0.76 26.09 -15.55
CA ALA A 218 -2.16 25.79 -15.32
C ALA A 218 -2.50 25.64 -13.82
N SER A 219 -1.55 25.92 -12.92
CA SER A 219 -1.80 25.91 -11.47
C SER A 219 -2.52 27.19 -11.01
N VAL A 220 -3.49 27.04 -10.10
CA VAL A 220 -4.36 28.09 -9.52
C VAL A 220 -3.58 29.22 -8.80
N ALA A 221 -2.26 29.06 -8.61
CA ALA A 221 -1.42 30.04 -7.92
C ALA A 221 -1.21 31.33 -8.72
N HIS A 222 -1.47 31.33 -10.03
CA HIS A 222 -1.54 32.52 -10.86
C HIS A 222 -2.83 32.46 -11.67
N ALA A 223 -3.67 33.49 -11.54
CA ALA A 223 -4.81 33.71 -12.42
C ALA A 223 -4.30 34.00 -13.85
N ASN A 224 -3.89 32.95 -14.56
CA ASN A 224 -3.61 33.04 -15.99
C ASN A 224 -4.96 33.01 -16.69
N GLU A 225 -5.28 34.08 -17.40
CA GLU A 225 -6.50 34.26 -18.20
C GLU A 225 -6.60 33.27 -19.38
N ASN A 226 -5.59 32.40 -19.59
CA ASN A 226 -5.52 31.41 -20.67
C ASN A 226 -5.27 30.01 -20.09
N LEU A 227 -6.34 29.35 -19.62
CA LEU A 227 -6.30 27.92 -19.28
C LEU A 227 -6.05 27.08 -20.54
N LEU A 228 -5.54 25.86 -20.36
CA LEU A 228 -5.42 24.91 -21.47
C LEU A 228 -6.83 24.49 -21.91
N GLU A 229 -7.16 24.77 -23.16
CA GLU A 229 -8.42 24.38 -23.78
C GLU A 229 -8.49 22.86 -24.01
N GLU A 230 -9.71 22.35 -24.20
CA GLU A 230 -9.98 20.90 -24.31
C GLU A 230 -9.23 20.25 -25.49
N ASP A 231 -9.22 20.90 -26.65
CA ASP A 231 -8.61 20.37 -27.87
C ASP A 231 -7.08 20.22 -27.73
N GLU A 232 -6.41 21.23 -27.17
CA GLU A 232 -4.97 21.20 -26.89
C GLU A 232 -4.65 20.15 -25.82
N ALA A 233 -5.49 20.01 -24.80
CA ALA A 233 -5.31 18.98 -23.79
C ALA A 233 -5.49 17.57 -24.38
N LEU A 234 -6.45 17.38 -25.28
CA LEU A 234 -6.66 16.12 -25.99
C LEU A 234 -5.48 15.76 -26.90
N LEU A 235 -4.88 16.74 -27.59
CA LEU A 235 -3.63 16.54 -28.35
C LEU A 235 -2.52 15.98 -27.45
N VAL A 236 -2.35 16.58 -26.27
CA VAL A 236 -1.34 16.17 -25.30
C VAL A 236 -1.59 14.75 -24.77
N VAL A 237 -2.84 14.45 -24.38
CA VAL A 237 -3.25 13.11 -23.91
C VAL A 237 -2.94 12.05 -24.97
N ASN A 238 -3.27 12.32 -26.24
CA ASN A 238 -3.05 11.38 -27.33
C ASN A 238 -1.57 11.21 -27.69
N ALA A 239 -0.75 12.26 -27.56
CA ALA A 239 0.70 12.14 -27.74
C ALA A 239 1.33 11.24 -26.65
N VAL A 240 0.95 11.45 -25.38
CA VAL A 240 1.40 10.60 -24.26
C VAL A 240 0.94 9.15 -24.45
N ARG A 241 -0.33 8.93 -24.84
CA ARG A 241 -0.88 7.61 -25.15
C ARG A 241 -0.07 6.87 -26.21
N THR A 242 0.28 7.58 -27.29
CA THR A 242 1.04 7.02 -28.41
C THR A 242 2.42 6.57 -27.97
N LEU A 243 3.14 7.43 -27.24
CA LEU A 243 4.46 7.11 -26.69
C LEU A 243 4.39 5.93 -25.71
N PHE A 244 3.43 5.96 -24.78
CA PHE A 244 3.25 4.92 -23.77
C PHE A 244 2.99 3.56 -24.42
N ASN A 245 2.06 3.47 -25.38
CA ASN A 245 1.74 2.23 -26.07
C ASN A 245 2.95 1.66 -26.83
N TYR A 246 3.74 2.52 -27.46
CA TYR A 246 4.99 2.09 -28.09
C TYR A 246 5.97 1.51 -27.07
N LEU A 247 6.20 2.22 -25.95
CA LEU A 247 7.15 1.77 -24.93
C LEU A 247 6.71 0.46 -24.30
N VAL A 248 5.44 0.31 -23.90
CA VAL A 248 4.94 -0.94 -23.31
C VAL A 248 5.16 -2.12 -24.24
N LYS A 249 4.86 -1.95 -25.54
CA LYS A 249 5.03 -3.02 -26.53
C LYS A 249 6.50 -3.32 -26.85
N LYS A 250 7.38 -2.34 -26.69
CA LYS A 250 8.81 -2.47 -27.04
C LYS A 250 9.65 -3.01 -25.87
N LEU A 251 9.18 -2.82 -24.64
CA LEU A 251 9.89 -3.16 -23.39
C LEU A 251 9.33 -4.40 -22.70
N GLY A 252 8.03 -4.69 -22.85
CA GLY A 252 7.40 -5.94 -22.41
C GLY A 252 7.60 -7.06 -23.42
#